data_AF-A0A3C0L6P5-F1
#
_entry.id   AF-A0A3C0L6P5-F1
#
_cell.length_a   1.000
_cell.length_b   1.000
_cell.length_c   1.000
_cell.angle_alpha   90.00
_cell.angle_beta   90.00
_cell.angle_gamma   90.00
#
_symmetry.space_group_name_H-M   'P 1'
#
loop_
_entity.id
_entity.type
_entity.pdbx_description
1 polymer ?
#
loop_
_entity_poly.entity_id
_entity_poly.type
_entity_poly.pdbx_seq_one_letter_code
_entity_poly.pdbx_strand_id
1 'polypeptide(L)'
;MSGFSGYGRDQVEYTVCKRFTDSLDATVKAKIGGLKACRSTRMGPAIRHAARQLCQTEARIKALIIISDGYPQDHDYGQDRNDRQYGIHDTMKALTEAKQQGVQSFCLTVDPSGHDYLRLMCPDRQYMVIQDVSQLPNELSKVYRSLTG
;
A
#
# COMPACT_ATOMS: atom_id res chain seq x y z
N MET A 1 2.90 -8.21 -7.15
CA MET A 1 2.38 -6.87 -7.46
C MET A 1 0.88 -6.98 -7.63
N SER A 2 0.14 -6.09 -6.97
CA SER A 2 -1.32 -6.13 -6.93
C SER A 2 -1.85 -4.70 -6.94
N GLY A 3 -3.05 -4.51 -7.50
CA GLY A 3 -3.87 -3.32 -7.30
C GLY A 3 -4.86 -3.53 -6.17
N PHE A 4 -5.35 -2.45 -5.57
CA PHE A 4 -6.44 -2.50 -4.61
C PHE A 4 -7.36 -1.28 -4.77
N SER A 5 -8.64 -1.48 -4.46
CA SER A 5 -9.69 -0.46 -4.44
C SER A 5 -10.74 -0.87 -3.40
N GLY A 6 -11.59 0.04 -2.96
CA GLY A 6 -12.68 -0.33 -2.06
C GLY A 6 -13.81 0.70 -1.97
N TYR A 7 -14.91 0.30 -1.38
CA TYR A 7 -16.04 1.15 -1.04
C TYR A 7 -16.69 0.62 0.25
N GLY A 8 -16.40 1.30 1.35
CA GLY A 8 -16.96 0.92 2.64
C GLY A 8 -16.41 -0.40 3.20
N ARG A 9 -17.17 -1.03 4.10
CA ARG A 9 -16.70 -2.19 4.88
C ARG A 9 -16.76 -3.50 4.10
N ASP A 10 -17.76 -3.63 3.23
CA ASP A 10 -18.08 -4.89 2.55
C ASP A 10 -17.50 -4.99 1.13
N GLN A 11 -16.88 -3.93 0.61
CA GLN A 11 -16.33 -3.93 -0.75
C GLN A 11 -14.86 -3.53 -0.72
N VAL A 12 -13.97 -4.52 -0.68
CA VAL A 12 -12.55 -4.33 -0.93
C VAL A 12 -12.14 -5.24 -2.07
N GLU A 13 -11.66 -4.63 -3.15
CA GLU A 13 -11.15 -5.31 -4.33
C GLU A 13 -9.62 -5.40 -4.22
N TYR A 14 -9.08 -6.60 -4.43
CA TYR A 14 -7.64 -6.86 -4.44
C TYR A 14 -7.29 -7.64 -5.70
N THR A 15 -6.63 -6.99 -6.65
CA THR A 15 -6.37 -7.52 -7.99
C THR A 15 -4.91 -7.92 -8.11
N VAL A 16 -4.63 -9.22 -8.20
CA VAL A 16 -3.26 -9.72 -8.36
C VAL A 16 -2.82 -9.58 -9.82
N CYS A 17 -1.85 -8.69 -10.07
CA CYS A 17 -1.24 -8.53 -11.40
C CYS A 17 -0.11 -9.53 -11.63
N LYS A 18 0.68 -9.80 -10.58
CA LYS A 18 1.85 -10.70 -10.60
C LYS A 18 2.04 -11.38 -9.24
N ARG A 19 2.11 -12.70 -9.20
CA ARG A 19 2.53 -13.48 -8.02
C ARG A 19 4.06 -13.57 -7.93
N PHE A 20 4.57 -14.10 -6.83
CA PHE A 20 6.01 -14.29 -6.66
C PHE A 20 6.60 -15.29 -7.66
N THR A 21 5.85 -16.35 -7.98
CA THR A 21 6.21 -17.41 -8.93
C THR A 21 6.14 -16.99 -10.40
N ASP A 22 5.45 -15.89 -10.70
CA ASP A 22 5.22 -15.48 -12.09
C ASP A 22 6.44 -14.73 -12.65
N SER A 23 6.76 -14.96 -13.91
CA SER A 23 7.71 -14.14 -14.65
C SER A 23 7.10 -12.78 -15.02
N LEU A 24 7.93 -11.75 -15.18
CA LEU A 24 7.49 -10.43 -15.67
C LEU A 24 7.38 -10.44 -17.19
N ASP A 25 6.32 -11.06 -17.71
CA ASP A 25 6.05 -11.17 -19.15
C ASP A 25 5.16 -10.03 -19.68
N ALA A 26 4.85 -10.06 -20.98
CA ALA A 26 3.98 -9.07 -21.61
C ALA A 26 2.56 -9.05 -21.01
N THR A 27 2.04 -10.21 -20.58
CA THR A 27 0.72 -10.34 -19.96
C THR A 27 0.69 -9.62 -18.61
N VAL A 28 1.69 -9.83 -17.77
CA VAL A 28 1.83 -9.14 -16.48
C VAL A 28 1.97 -7.64 -16.69
N LYS A 29 2.81 -7.20 -17.63
CA LYS A 29 2.96 -5.78 -17.95
C LYS A 29 1.64 -5.15 -18.42
N ALA A 30 0.87 -5.85 -19.25
CA ALA A 30 -0.46 -5.40 -19.67
C ALA A 30 -1.44 -5.30 -18.50
N LYS A 31 -1.43 -6.26 -17.55
CA LYS A 31 -2.24 -6.19 -16.32
C LYS A 31 -1.88 -4.98 -15.47
N ILE A 32 -0.59 -4.69 -15.31
CA ILE A 32 -0.10 -3.53 -14.55
C ILE A 32 -0.52 -2.23 -15.25
N GLY A 33 -0.29 -2.10 -16.56
CA GLY A 33 -0.66 -0.92 -17.33
C GLY A 33 -2.18 -0.73 -17.49
N GLY A 34 -2.96 -1.80 -17.31
CA GLY A 34 -4.42 -1.79 -17.34
C GLY A 34 -5.08 -1.52 -15.98
N LEU A 35 -4.32 -1.34 -14.90
CA LEU A 35 -4.87 -0.96 -13.60
C LEU A 35 -5.56 0.40 -13.72
N LYS A 36 -6.84 0.45 -13.35
CA LYS A 36 -7.62 1.69 -13.29
C LYS A 36 -7.96 2.00 -11.84
N ALA A 37 -7.88 3.28 -11.48
CA ALA A 37 -8.46 3.77 -10.25
C ALA A 37 -9.97 3.58 -10.34
N CYS A 38 -10.53 2.74 -9.46
CA CYS A 38 -11.95 2.40 -9.50
C CYS A 38 -12.74 3.15 -8.41
N ARG A 39 -12.28 3.08 -7.15
CA ARG A 39 -13.05 3.48 -5.96
C ARG A 39 -12.12 4.01 -4.84
N SER A 40 -12.61 4.08 -3.62
CA SER A 40 -11.93 4.60 -2.42
C SER A 40 -10.74 3.76 -1.95
N THR A 41 -9.94 4.31 -1.03
CA THR A 41 -8.61 3.82 -0.63
C THR A 41 -8.66 3.08 0.72
N ARG A 42 -9.14 1.83 0.70
CA ARG A 42 -9.17 0.93 1.88
C ARG A 42 -7.84 0.18 2.05
N MET A 43 -6.82 0.88 2.56
CA MET A 43 -5.46 0.33 2.68
C MET A 43 -5.33 -0.82 3.69
N GLY A 44 -5.99 -0.73 4.85
CA GLY A 44 -5.80 -1.72 5.93
C GLY A 44 -6.05 -3.18 5.51
N PRO A 45 -7.20 -3.53 4.92
CA PRO A 45 -7.45 -4.88 4.42
C PRO A 45 -6.47 -5.33 3.33
N ALA A 46 -6.09 -4.43 2.41
CA ALA A 46 -5.11 -4.73 1.36
C ALA A 46 -3.71 -5.02 1.93
N ILE A 47 -3.28 -4.25 2.94
CA ILE A 47 -2.02 -4.44 3.66
C ILE A 47 -2.02 -5.81 4.36
N ARG A 48 -3.08 -6.14 5.10
CA ARG A 48 -3.21 -7.44 5.78
C ARG A 48 -3.19 -8.61 4.80
N HIS A 49 -3.87 -8.48 3.66
CA HIS A 49 -3.85 -9.50 2.62
C HIS A 49 -2.45 -9.69 2.03
N ALA A 50 -1.77 -8.59 1.69
CA ALA A 50 -0.42 -8.63 1.14
C ALA A 50 0.61 -9.18 2.15
N ALA A 51 0.52 -8.77 3.43
CA ALA A 51 1.36 -9.27 4.50
C ALA A 51 1.19 -10.79 4.67
N ARG A 52 -0.04 -11.31 4.66
CA ARG A 52 -0.30 -12.76 4.71
C ARG A 52 0.37 -13.50 3.55
N GLN A 53 0.30 -12.97 2.32
CA GLN A 53 0.96 -13.56 1.15
C GLN A 53 2.48 -13.57 1.31
N LEU A 54 3.07 -12.48 1.81
CA LEU A 54 4.51 -12.39 2.10
C LEU A 54 4.94 -13.39 3.17
N CYS A 55 4.12 -13.58 4.21
CA CYS A 55 4.41 -14.53 5.28
C CYS A 55 4.47 -15.98 4.78
N GLN A 56 3.75 -16.32 3.71
CA GLN A 56 3.76 -17.64 3.07
C GLN A 56 5.01 -17.91 2.22
N THR A 57 5.85 -16.90 2.00
CA THR A 57 7.11 -17.07 1.27
C THR A 57 8.23 -17.52 2.23
N GLU A 58 9.20 -18.28 1.69
CA GLU A 58 10.41 -18.68 2.41
C GLU A 58 11.47 -17.55 2.50
N ALA A 59 11.15 -16.36 1.99
CA ALA A 59 12.08 -15.23 1.99
C ALA A 59 12.40 -14.78 3.42
N ARG A 60 13.71 -14.65 3.73
CA ARG A 60 14.18 -14.11 5.01
C ARG A 60 13.77 -12.65 5.20
N ILE A 61 13.81 -11.87 4.13
CA ILE A 61 13.40 -10.46 4.12
C ILE A 61 12.05 -10.35 3.41
N LYS A 62 11.06 -9.79 4.10
CA LYS A 62 9.70 -9.59 3.58
C LYS A 62 9.43 -8.09 3.53
N ALA A 63 9.45 -7.52 2.33
CA ALA A 63 9.23 -6.10 2.10
C ALA A 63 7.87 -5.84 1.42
N LEU A 64 7.13 -4.87 1.94
CA LEU A 64 5.85 -4.39 1.41
C LEU A 64 5.96 -2.90 1.06
N ILE A 65 5.96 -2.58 -0.23
CA ILE A 65 5.92 -1.21 -0.71
C ILE A 65 4.50 -0.88 -1.11
N ILE A 66 3.94 0.18 -0.53
CA ILE A 66 2.57 0.66 -0.80
C ILE A 66 2.70 1.96 -1.57
N ILE A 67 2.07 2.03 -2.74
CA ILE A 67 1.99 3.25 -3.54
C ILE A 67 0.52 3.64 -3.61
N SER A 68 0.19 4.83 -3.15
CA SER A 68 -1.18 5.37 -3.12
C SER A 68 -1.17 6.81 -3.59
N ASP A 69 -2.25 7.27 -4.20
CA ASP A 69 -2.43 8.64 -4.70
C ASP A 69 -3.12 9.57 -3.67
N GLY A 70 -3.39 9.09 -2.46
CA GLY A 70 -3.99 9.94 -1.43
C GLY A 70 -4.33 9.25 -0.11
N TYR A 71 -5.16 9.96 0.66
CA TYR A 71 -5.62 9.62 2.00
C TYR A 71 -6.32 8.24 2.07
N PRO A 72 -6.03 7.41 3.09
CA PRO A 72 -6.87 6.26 3.39
C PRO A 72 -8.29 6.71 3.72
N GLN A 73 -9.26 6.00 3.14
CA GLN A 73 -10.67 6.32 3.29
C GLN A 73 -11.47 5.08 3.63
N ASP A 74 -12.50 5.30 4.43
CA ASP A 74 -13.48 4.29 4.76
C ASP A 74 -14.87 4.91 4.93
N HIS A 75 -15.74 4.66 3.96
CA HIS A 75 -17.03 5.33 3.86
C HIS A 75 -18.07 4.80 4.87
N ASP A 76 -17.85 3.62 5.44
CA ASP A 76 -18.86 2.90 6.24
C ASP A 76 -18.55 2.85 7.74
N TYR A 77 -17.52 3.56 8.20
CA TYR A 77 -17.12 3.56 9.61
C TYR A 77 -17.21 4.96 10.22
N GLY A 78 -17.91 5.06 11.35
CA GLY A 78 -18.18 6.31 12.05
C GLY A 78 -19.65 6.75 11.96
N GLN A 79 -20.04 7.72 12.79
CA GLN A 79 -21.35 8.39 12.67
C GLN A 79 -21.37 9.41 11.52
N ASP A 80 -20.19 9.93 11.15
CA ASP A 80 -19.98 10.82 10.01
C ASP A 80 -19.27 10.06 8.88
N ARG A 81 -19.90 10.03 7.70
CA ARG A 81 -19.33 9.41 6.48
C ARG A 81 -18.08 10.12 5.96
N ASN A 82 -17.76 11.29 6.51
CA ASN A 82 -16.56 12.06 6.23
C ASN A 82 -15.49 11.87 7.32
N ASP A 83 -15.68 10.99 8.30
CA ASP A 83 -14.67 10.75 9.33
C ASP A 83 -13.42 10.08 8.73
N ARG A 84 -12.38 10.89 8.57
CA ARG A 84 -11.09 10.47 7.99
C ARG A 84 -10.21 9.73 9.00
N GLN A 85 -10.56 9.75 10.29
CA GLN A 85 -9.69 9.20 11.34
C GLN A 85 -9.69 7.67 11.32
N TYR A 86 -10.83 7.04 11.04
CA TYR A 86 -10.92 5.59 11.04
C TYR A 86 -9.98 4.95 10.01
N GLY A 87 -10.00 5.45 8.77
CA GLY A 87 -9.12 4.94 7.70
C GLY A 87 -7.63 5.06 8.05
N ILE A 88 -7.24 6.17 8.68
CA ILE A 88 -5.86 6.40 9.16
C ILE A 88 -5.50 5.39 10.25
N HIS A 89 -6.34 5.25 11.28
CA HIS A 89 -6.08 4.34 12.40
C HIS A 89 -6.10 2.87 11.98
N ASP A 90 -7.01 2.45 11.10
CA ASP A 90 -7.01 1.07 10.58
C ASP A 90 -5.76 0.80 9.74
N THR A 91 -5.33 1.76 8.92
CA THR A 91 -4.07 1.63 8.15
C THR A 91 -2.86 1.53 9.08
N MET A 92 -2.76 2.40 10.10
CA MET A 92 -1.72 2.34 11.12
C MET A 92 -1.70 0.97 11.82
N LYS A 93 -2.88 0.45 12.18
CA LYS A 93 -3.01 -0.86 12.82
C LYS A 93 -2.54 -1.98 11.90
N ALA A 94 -2.94 -1.97 10.63
CA ALA A 94 -2.52 -2.95 9.63
C ALA A 94 -1.00 -2.93 9.39
N LEU A 95 -0.38 -1.75 9.33
CA LEU A 95 1.08 -1.60 9.23
C LEU A 95 1.79 -2.17 10.46
N THR A 96 1.24 -1.93 11.65
CA THR A 96 1.77 -2.46 12.92
C THR A 96 1.68 -4.00 12.95
N GLU A 97 0.55 -4.58 12.55
CA GLU A 97 0.37 -6.02 12.44
C GLU A 97 1.35 -6.65 11.43
N ALA A 98 1.53 -6.02 10.26
CA ALA A 98 2.51 -6.46 9.27
C ALA A 98 3.93 -6.48 9.85
N LYS A 99 4.33 -5.42 10.57
CA LYS A 99 5.62 -5.36 11.26
C LYS A 99 5.79 -6.47 12.30
N GLN A 100 4.75 -6.76 13.08
CA GLN A 100 4.76 -7.86 14.06
C GLN A 100 4.93 -9.24 13.40
N GLN A 101 4.50 -9.40 12.14
CA GLN A 101 4.70 -10.60 11.34
C GLN A 101 6.07 -10.65 10.62
N GLY A 102 6.97 -9.70 10.91
CA GLY A 102 8.28 -9.61 10.27
C GLY A 102 8.24 -9.01 8.86
N VAL A 103 7.14 -8.36 8.47
CA VAL A 103 7.00 -7.67 7.18
C VAL A 103 7.36 -6.20 7.35
N GLN A 104 8.44 -5.76 6.72
CA GLN A 104 8.82 -4.35 6.66
C GLN A 104 7.97 -3.63 5.62
N SER A 105 7.37 -2.50 5.98
CA SER A 105 6.53 -1.71 5.10
C SER A 105 7.12 -0.33 4.81
N PHE A 106 6.84 0.17 3.61
CA PHE A 106 7.17 1.53 3.20
C PHE A 106 6.03 2.11 2.36
N CYS A 107 5.55 3.30 2.73
CA CYS A 107 4.45 3.97 2.05
C CYS A 107 4.94 5.12 1.17
N LEU A 108 4.46 5.18 -0.05
CA LEU A 108 4.81 6.20 -1.02
C LEU A 108 3.54 6.85 -1.55
N THR A 109 3.53 8.17 -1.60
CA THR A 109 2.45 8.92 -2.21
C THR A 109 2.97 9.98 -3.17
N VAL A 110 2.13 10.35 -4.13
CA VAL A 110 2.32 11.50 -5.01
C VAL A 110 1.43 12.68 -4.62
N ASP A 111 0.61 12.51 -3.57
CA ASP A 111 -0.21 13.57 -2.98
C ASP A 111 0.69 14.59 -2.24
N PRO A 112 0.71 15.88 -2.64
CA PRO A 112 1.46 16.92 -1.94
C PRO A 112 1.07 17.06 -0.46
N SER A 113 -0.18 16.76 -0.10
CA SER A 113 -0.67 16.71 1.28
C SER A 113 -0.32 15.41 2.00
N GLY A 114 0.46 14.53 1.36
CA GLY A 114 0.93 13.25 1.88
C GLY A 114 1.43 13.29 3.32
N HIS A 115 2.23 14.31 3.64
CA HIS A 115 2.81 14.49 4.96
C HIS A 115 1.78 14.64 6.07
N ASP A 116 0.55 15.08 5.78
CA ASP A 116 -0.48 15.32 6.80
C ASP A 116 -1.05 14.04 7.40
N TYR A 117 -1.15 12.98 6.62
CA TYR A 117 -1.68 11.70 7.07
C TYR A 117 -0.62 10.61 7.19
N LEU A 118 0.42 10.61 6.35
CA LEU A 118 1.46 9.59 6.42
C LEU A 118 2.20 9.65 7.77
N ARG A 119 2.49 10.85 8.30
CA ARG A 119 3.10 11.01 9.63
C ARG A 119 2.25 10.44 10.76
N LEU A 120 0.93 10.37 10.56
CA LEU A 120 0.01 9.82 11.55
C LEU A 120 0.01 8.30 11.52
N MET A 121 0.25 7.65 10.38
CA MET A 121 0.13 6.19 10.24
C MET A 121 1.46 5.45 10.07
N CYS A 122 2.50 6.13 9.62
CA CYS A 122 3.82 5.57 9.34
C CYS A 122 4.89 6.23 10.24
N PRO A 123 5.89 5.47 10.70
CA PRO A 123 7.11 6.05 11.28
C PRO A 123 7.83 6.96 10.27
N ASP A 124 8.54 7.99 10.76
CA ASP A 124 9.19 9.05 9.95
C ASP A 124 10.14 8.55 8.83
N ARG A 125 10.65 7.32 8.93
CA ARG A 125 11.56 6.71 7.94
C ARG A 125 10.92 5.63 7.07
N GLN A 126 9.60 5.48 7.16
CA GLN A 126 8.84 4.44 6.45
C GLN A 126 7.81 5.04 5.49
N TYR A 127 7.96 6.31 5.14
CA TYR A 127 7.18 6.91 4.07
C TYR A 127 7.95 7.97 3.28
N MET A 128 7.42 8.29 2.11
CA MET A 128 7.91 9.38 1.27
C MET A 128 6.78 10.00 0.47
N VAL A 129 6.85 11.32 0.29
CA VAL A 129 6.00 12.08 -0.64
C VAL A 129 6.84 12.44 -1.85
N ILE A 130 6.44 11.97 -3.03
CA ILE A 130 7.08 12.27 -4.30
C ILE A 130 6.34 13.46 -4.94
N GLN A 131 7.09 14.51 -5.24
CA GLN A 131 6.54 15.70 -5.90
C GLN A 131 6.40 15.53 -7.42
N ASP A 132 7.23 14.69 -8.03
CA ASP A 132 7.23 14.42 -9.47
C ASP A 132 7.28 12.91 -9.73
N VAL A 133 6.24 12.40 -10.38
CA VAL A 133 6.09 10.97 -10.74
C VAL A 133 7.27 10.46 -11.55
N SER A 134 7.96 11.32 -12.31
CA SER A 134 9.17 10.96 -13.06
C SER A 134 10.30 10.43 -12.16
N GLN A 135 10.30 10.81 -10.87
CA GLN A 135 11.30 10.39 -9.88
C GLN A 135 10.99 9.01 -9.29
N LEU A 136 9.76 8.51 -9.45
CA LEU A 136 9.28 7.28 -8.83
C LEU A 136 10.22 6.08 -9.08
N PRO A 137 10.74 5.79 -10.29
CA PRO A 137 11.62 4.64 -10.50
C PRO A 137 12.92 4.71 -9.70
N ASN A 138 13.53 5.89 -9.63
CA ASN A 138 14.78 6.11 -8.90
C ASN A 138 14.56 5.99 -7.39
N GLU A 139 13.48 6.59 -6.91
CA GLU A 139 13.11 6.56 -5.50
C GLU A 139 12.69 5.16 -5.03
N LEU A 140 11.90 4.42 -5.81
CA LEU A 140 11.55 3.03 -5.50
C LEU A 140 12.79 2.14 -5.36
N SER A 141 13.77 2.36 -6.22
CA SER A 141 15.03 1.61 -6.18
C SER A 141 15.82 1.86 -4.90
N LYS A 142 15.83 3.10 -4.39
CA LYS A 142 16.46 3.45 -3.11
C LYS A 142 15.72 2.82 -1.93
N VAL A 143 14.39 2.93 -1.92
CA VAL A 143 13.53 2.32 -0.90
C VAL A 143 13.74 0.82 -0.82
N TYR A 144 13.72 0.14 -1.97
CA TYR A 144 13.95 -1.31 -2.02
C TYR A 144 15.30 -1.69 -1.39
N ARG A 145 16.38 -1.00 -1.77
CA ARG A 145 17.72 -1.22 -1.17
C ARG A 145 17.72 -1.00 0.34
N SER A 146 17.01 0.01 0.85
CA SER A 146 16.91 0.27 2.29
C SER A 146 16.11 -0.79 3.05
N LEU A 147 15.20 -1.51 2.39
CA LEU A 147 14.38 -2.57 3.00
C LEU A 147 15.05 -3.95 2.90
N THR A 148 15.96 -4.14 1.94
CA THR A 148 16.57 -5.45 1.68
C THR A 148 18.07 -5.53 1.91
N GLY A 149 18.73 -4.41 2.18
CA GLY A 149 20.16 -4.34 2.54
C GLY A 149 20.34 -4.42 4.04
#